data_AF-A0A511WNQ4-F1
#
_entry.id   AF-A0A511WNQ4-F1
#
_cell.length_a   1.000
_cell.length_b   1.000
_cell.length_c   1.000
_cell.angle_alpha   90.00
_cell.angle_beta   90.00
_cell.angle_gamma   90.00
#
_symmetry.space_group_name_H-M   'P 1'
#
loop_
_entity.id
_entity.type
_entity.pdbx_description
1 polymer ?
#
loop_
_entity_poly.entity_id
_entity_poly.type
_entity_poly.pdbx_seq_one_letter_code
_entity_poly.pdbx_strand_id
1 'polypeptide(L)'
;MVLKRDGFGGSRYYPEDSELSILCTYEDQGHTFVIIQYLDLPFSYRLINRDGLFLLEEELYDFLNKQIEEIDAGIYEDFKLAKEIIELMTAEK
;
A
#
# COMPACT_ATOMS: atom_id res chain seq x y z
N MET A 1 14.42 -9.04 -4.56
CA MET A 1 12.96 -9.18 -4.33
C MET A 1 12.72 -10.42 -3.48
N VAL A 2 11.85 -10.33 -2.49
CA VAL A 2 11.51 -11.39 -1.54
C VAL A 2 9.99 -11.54 -1.44
N LEU A 3 9.53 -12.74 -1.08
CA LEU A 3 8.10 -13.03 -0.90
C LEU A 3 7.65 -12.44 0.44
N LYS A 4 6.84 -11.39 0.42
CA LYS A 4 6.22 -10.79 1.62
C LYS A 4 4.70 -10.93 1.54
N ARG A 5 4.02 -10.76 2.67
CA ARG A 5 2.54 -10.77 2.71
C ARG A 5 1.99 -9.62 1.89
N ASP A 6 0.76 -9.69 1.41
CA ASP A 6 0.17 -8.61 0.60
C ASP A 6 -0.83 -7.74 1.36
N GLY A 7 -1.14 -8.06 2.62
CA GLY A 7 -2.18 -7.36 3.39
C GLY A 7 -3.60 -7.85 3.13
N PHE A 8 -3.77 -8.87 2.28
CA PHE A 8 -5.06 -9.49 1.92
C PHE A 8 -5.10 -10.99 2.27
N GLY A 9 -4.15 -11.46 3.08
CA GLY A 9 -3.99 -12.88 3.42
C GLY A 9 -3.20 -13.70 2.39
N GLY A 10 -2.66 -13.05 1.35
CA GLY A 10 -1.79 -13.65 0.35
C GLY A 10 -0.32 -13.27 0.53
N SER A 11 0.48 -13.54 -0.50
CA SER A 11 1.88 -13.11 -0.55
C SER A 11 2.27 -12.76 -1.99
N ARG A 12 3.14 -11.76 -2.13
CA ARG A 12 3.67 -11.28 -3.42
C ARG A 12 5.14 -10.92 -3.29
N TYR A 13 5.82 -10.80 -4.43
CA TYR A 13 7.22 -10.39 -4.46
C TYR A 13 7.33 -8.87 -4.33
N TYR A 14 8.13 -8.44 -3.37
CA TYR A 14 8.43 -7.04 -3.12
C TYR A 14 9.93 -6.83 -2.93
N PRO A 15 10.43 -5.58 -3.04
CA PRO A 15 11.79 -5.24 -2.63
C PRO A 15 12.06 -5.61 -1.17
N GLU A 16 13.28 -6.06 -0.89
CA GLU A 16 13.68 -6.51 0.45
C GLU A 16 13.93 -5.32 1.36
N ASP A 17 14.91 -4.48 0.99
CA ASP A 17 15.26 -3.24 1.65
C ASP A 17 14.95 -2.10 0.68
N SER A 18 13.84 -1.38 0.89
CA SER A 18 13.53 -0.19 0.10
C SER A 18 12.83 0.84 0.95
N GLU A 19 13.17 2.10 0.72
CA GLU A 19 12.40 3.20 1.27
C GLU A 19 10.96 3.14 0.76
N LEU A 20 10.03 3.46 1.65
CA LEU A 20 8.59 3.38 1.42
C LEU A 20 7.99 4.78 1.43
N SER A 21 7.04 5.00 0.52
CA SER A 21 6.24 6.22 0.50
C SER A 21 4.76 5.87 0.36
N ILE A 22 3.89 6.58 1.08
CA ILE A 22 2.44 6.52 0.85
C ILE A 22 2.15 7.44 -0.33
N LEU A 23 1.61 6.87 -1.41
CA LEU A 23 1.22 7.65 -2.58
C LEU A 23 -0.17 8.24 -2.43
N CYS A 24 -1.13 7.39 -2.07
CA CYS A 24 -2.51 7.80 -1.87
C CYS A 24 -3.27 6.75 -1.07
N THR A 25 -4.43 7.17 -0.59
CA THR A 25 -5.46 6.31 -0.03
C THR A 25 -6.75 6.48 -0.83
N TYR A 26 -7.62 5.48 -0.77
CA TYR A 26 -8.98 5.58 -1.26
C TYR A 26 -9.90 4.73 -0.39
N GLU A 27 -11.16 5.13 -0.31
CA GLU A 27 -12.20 4.32 0.32
C GLU A 27 -12.98 3.54 -0.75
N ASP A 28 -13.18 2.25 -0.52
CA ASP A 28 -14.10 1.43 -1.29
C ASP A 28 -14.92 0.54 -0.35
N GLN A 29 -16.25 0.59 -0.49
CA GLN A 29 -17.22 -0.14 0.33
C GLN A 29 -17.04 0.03 1.86
N GLY A 30 -16.60 1.21 2.31
CA GLY A 30 -16.36 1.50 3.72
C GLY A 30 -15.03 0.95 4.27
N HIS A 31 -14.16 0.46 3.38
CA HIS A 31 -12.79 0.06 3.72
C HIS A 31 -11.79 1.05 3.14
N THR A 32 -10.83 1.47 3.97
CA THR A 32 -9.72 2.32 3.53
C THR A 32 -8.60 1.45 2.97
N PHE A 33 -8.19 1.78 1.75
CA PHE A 33 -7.06 1.16 1.08
C PHE A 33 -5.91 2.14 0.99
N VAL A 34 -4.71 1.64 1.22
CA VAL A 34 -3.46 2.40 1.17
C VAL A 34 -2.62 1.88 0.02
N ILE A 35 -2.16 2.78 -0.85
CA ILE A 35 -1.21 2.46 -1.91
C ILE A 35 0.14 3.02 -1.52
N ILE A 36 1.13 2.14 -1.37
CA ILE A 36 2.52 2.50 -1.14
C ILE A 36 3.36 2.24 -2.39
N GLN A 37 4.48 2.96 -2.47
CA GLN A 37 5.51 2.77 -3.47
C GLN A 37 6.84 2.44 -2.80
N TYR A 38 7.59 1.54 -3.43
CA TYR A 38 8.99 1.26 -3.09
C TYR A 38 9.89 2.19 -3.91
N LEU A 39 10.59 3.13 -3.27
CA LEU A 39 11.32 4.20 -3.98
C LEU A 39 12.46 3.68 -4.85
N ASP A 40 13.06 2.53 -4.49
CA ASP A 40 14.13 1.91 -5.29
C ASP A 40 13.62 1.30 -6.61
N LEU A 41 12.31 1.05 -6.70
CA LEU A 41 11.65 0.46 -7.86
C LEU A 41 10.36 1.24 -8.15
N PRO A 42 10.41 2.31 -8.96
CA PRO A 42 9.34 3.30 -9.09
C PRO A 42 8.02 2.76 -9.67
N PHE A 43 8.00 1.53 -10.20
CA PHE A 43 6.78 0.85 -10.69
C PHE A 43 6.31 -0.28 -9.77
N SER A 44 6.97 -0.48 -8.63
CA SER A 44 6.55 -1.45 -7.62
C SER A 44 5.62 -0.77 -6.64
N TYR A 45 4.33 -1.07 -6.77
CA TYR A 45 3.29 -0.60 -5.88
C TYR A 45 2.77 -1.74 -5.02
N ARG A 46 2.32 -1.42 -3.81
CA ARG A 46 1.59 -2.36 -2.95
C ARG A 46 0.31 -1.72 -2.47
N LEU A 47 -0.78 -2.39 -2.80
CA LEU A 47 -2.11 -2.11 -2.26
C LEU A 47 -2.24 -2.82 -0.92
N ILE A 48 -2.81 -2.14 0.07
CA ILE A 48 -2.96 -2.65 1.44
C ILE A 48 -4.34 -2.28 1.93
N ASN A 49 -5.08 -3.22 2.48
CA ASN A 49 -6.28 -2.91 3.26
C ASN A 49 -5.85 -2.43 4.65
N ARG A 50 -6.31 -1.25 5.06
CA ARG A 50 -6.06 -0.71 6.41
C ARG A 50 -6.41 -1.74 7.48
N ASP A 51 -7.54 -2.43 7.37
CA ASP A 51 -7.96 -3.43 8.36
C ASP A 51 -7.00 -4.63 8.42
N GLY A 52 -6.24 -4.88 7.35
CA GLY A 52 -5.24 -5.94 7.25
C GLY A 52 -3.82 -5.55 7.69
N LEU A 53 -3.64 -4.35 8.28
CA LEU A 53 -2.32 -3.83 8.70
C LEU A 53 -1.51 -4.81 9.57
N PHE A 54 -2.17 -5.50 10.50
CA PHE A 54 -1.54 -6.46 11.42
C PHE A 54 -1.02 -7.73 10.72
N LEU A 55 -1.38 -7.96 9.46
CA LEU A 55 -0.87 -9.08 8.69
C LEU A 55 0.49 -8.79 8.06
N LEU A 56 0.92 -7.53 7.99
CA LEU A 56 2.14 -7.11 7.32
C LEU A 56 3.40 -7.45 8.13
N GLU A 57 4.55 -7.40 7.48
CA GLU A 57 5.86 -7.43 8.14
C GLU A 57 6.03 -6.23 9.08
N GLU A 58 6.80 -6.42 10.16
CA GLU A 58 6.96 -5.46 11.27
C GLU A 58 7.37 -4.07 10.78
N GLU A 59 8.34 -3.98 9.87
CA GLU A 59 8.81 -2.71 9.31
C GLU A 59 7.70 -1.92 8.60
N LEU A 60 6.92 -2.59 7.74
CA LEU A 60 5.85 -1.94 7.01
C LEU A 60 4.67 -1.59 7.92
N TYR A 61 4.37 -2.46 8.88
CA TYR A 61 3.39 -2.17 9.91
C TYR A 61 3.78 -0.92 10.69
N ASP A 62 5.02 -0.84 11.17
CA ASP A 62 5.51 0.32 11.93
C ASP A 62 5.53 1.60 11.10
N PHE A 63 5.87 1.51 9.82
CA PHE A 63 5.82 2.63 8.89
C PHE A 63 4.39 3.19 8.76
N LEU A 64 3.41 2.33 8.47
CA LEU A 64 2.03 2.74 8.29
C LEU A 64 1.35 3.14 9.60
N ASN A 65 1.69 2.47 10.71
CA ASN A 65 1.12 2.76 12.02
C ASN A 65 1.49 4.17 12.50
N LYS A 66 2.68 4.69 12.15
CA LYS A 66 3.06 6.09 12.42
C LYS A 66 2.21 7.11 11.67
N GLN A 67 1.63 6.71 10.54
CA GLN A 67 0.82 7.58 9.66
C GLN A 67 -0.68 7.29 9.79
N ILE A 68 -1.10 6.41 10.71
CA ILE A 68 -2.46 5.89 10.73
C ILE A 68 -3.50 6.98 11.00
N GLU A 69 -3.17 7.95 11.85
CA GLU A 69 -4.06 9.09 12.15
C GLU A 69 -4.26 9.96 10.90
N GLU A 70 -3.22 10.17 10.11
CA GLU A 70 -3.28 10.95 8.86
C GLU A 70 -4.05 10.20 7.76
N ILE A 71 -3.87 8.87 7.68
CA ILE A 71 -4.61 7.98 6.78
C ILE A 71 -6.11 8.02 7.13
N ASP A 72 -6.45 7.84 8.40
CA ASP A 72 -7.84 7.81 8.88
C ASP A 72 -8.49 9.22 8.79
N ALA A 73 -7.69 10.29 8.82
CA ALA A 73 -8.14 11.67 8.58
C ALA A 73 -8.32 12.02 7.09
N GLY A 74 -7.98 11.13 6.17
CA GLY A 74 -8.11 11.35 4.72
C GLY A 74 -7.06 12.29 4.12
N ILE A 75 -5.92 12.52 4.79
CA ILE A 75 -4.87 13.44 4.30
C ILE A 75 -4.29 12.95 2.97
N TYR A 76 -4.20 11.64 2.80
CA TYR A 76 -3.67 10.99 1.60
C TYR A 76 -4.75 10.64 0.57
N GLU A 77 -6.01 11.05 0.78
CA GLU A 77 -7.11 10.65 -0.08
C GLU A 77 -6.96 11.24 -1.49
N ASP A 78 -6.71 10.37 -2.47
CA ASP A 78 -6.68 10.74 -3.88
C ASP A 78 -7.22 9.58 -4.72
N PHE A 79 -8.54 9.58 -4.89
CA PHE A 79 -9.23 8.56 -5.67
C PHE A 79 -8.80 8.52 -7.14
N LYS A 80 -8.41 9.67 -7.72
CA LYS A 80 -7.99 9.72 -9.13
C LYS A 80 -6.65 9.03 -9.29
N LEU A 81 -5.66 9.40 -8.47
CA LEU A 81 -4.35 8.78 -8.46
C LEU A 81 -4.43 7.28 -8.13
N ALA A 82 -5.25 6.92 -7.13
CA ALA A 82 -5.47 5.53 -6.77
C ALA A 82 -5.97 4.70 -7.96
N LYS A 83 -6.96 5.23 -8.69
CA LYS A 83 -7.51 4.55 -9.88
C LYS A 83 -6.45 4.37 -10.97
N GLU A 84 -5.67 5.41 -11.26
CA GLU A 84 -4.59 5.35 -12.25
C GLU A 84 -3.54 4.29 -11.88
N ILE A 85 -3.13 4.22 -10.61
CA ILE A 85 -2.17 3.22 -10.16
C ILE A 85 -2.76 1.80 -10.21
N ILE A 86 -4.01 1.61 -9.81
CA ILE A 86 -4.67 0.30 -9.86
C ILE A 86 -4.78 -0.19 -11.31
N GLU A 87 -5.10 0.70 -12.25
CA GLU A 87 -5.12 0.38 -13.68
C GLU A 87 -3.73 -0.06 -14.16
N LEU A 88 -2.66 0.64 -13.77
CA LEU A 88 -1.28 0.25 -14.08
C LEU A 88 -0.92 -1.13 -13.50
N MET A 89 -1.27 -1.39 -12.24
CA MET A 89 -1.02 -2.68 -11.58
C MET A 89 -1.77 -3.85 -12.23
N THR A 90 -2.89 -3.58 -12.89
CA THR A 90 -3.75 -4.61 -13.51
C THR A 90 -3.44 -4.82 -14.98
N ALA A 91 -2.96 -3.78 -15.68
CA ALA A 91 -2.59 -3.83 -17.09
C ALA A 91 -1.34 -4.69 -17.37
N GLU A 92 -0.54 -5.03 -16.36
CA GLU A 92 0.62 -5.93 -16.46
C GLU A 92 0.27 -7.43 -16.42
N LYS A 93 -1.02 -7.80 -16.52
CA LYS A 93 -1.48 -9.20 -16.66
C LYS A 93 -1.84 -9.54 -18.11
#